data_AF-A0A918L3E2-F1
#
_entry.id   AF-A0A918L3E2-F1
#
_cell.length_a   1.000
_cell.length_b   1.000
_cell.length_c   1.000
_cell.angle_alpha   90.00
_cell.angle_beta   90.00
_cell.angle_gamma   90.00
#
_symmetry.space_group_name_H-M   'P 1'
#
loop_
_entity.id
_entity.type
_entity.pdbx_description
1 polymer ?
#
loop_
_entity_poly.entity_id
_entity_poly.type
_entity_poly.pdbx_seq_one_letter_code
_entity_poly.pdbx_strand_id
1 'polypeptide(L)'
;MNHSEWRTRRHRQLLGEHLDADPEYDRVYEEAGLAMTLGKAVYDRRKQLGLSEADLAERMHVDVDDIEGIETATELPPIAVIMRLARALDLTVDVHLAGGDEPTVTIVAPAA
;
A
#
# COMPACT_ATOMS: atom_id res chain seq x y z
N MET A 1 -19.81 -16.18 -22.73
CA MET A 1 -19.14 -14.94 -22.27
C MET A 1 -17.66 -15.10 -22.54
N ASN A 2 -17.08 -14.25 -23.38
CA ASN A 2 -15.70 -14.41 -23.85
C ASN A 2 -14.75 -13.60 -22.97
N HIS A 3 -13.96 -14.27 -22.14
CA HIS A 3 -13.06 -13.61 -21.18
C HIS A 3 -11.83 -12.97 -21.84
N SER A 4 -11.57 -13.22 -23.14
CA SER A 4 -10.47 -12.60 -23.89
C SER A 4 -10.72 -11.16 -24.33
N GLU A 5 -11.96 -10.68 -24.20
CA GLU A 5 -12.32 -9.28 -24.47
C GLU A 5 -12.09 -8.37 -23.25
N TRP A 6 -11.86 -8.95 -22.07
CA TRP A 6 -11.60 -8.19 -20.85
C TRP A 6 -10.16 -7.68 -20.84
N ARG A 7 -9.95 -6.51 -21.43
CA ARG A 7 -8.69 -5.76 -21.34
C ARG A 7 -8.69 -4.93 -20.06
N THR A 8 -7.65 -5.11 -19.23
CA THR A 8 -7.45 -4.27 -18.05
C THR A 8 -7.34 -2.80 -18.46
N ARG A 9 -7.70 -1.89 -17.55
CA ARG A 9 -7.63 -0.45 -17.81
C ARG A 9 -6.22 -0.01 -18.20
N ARG A 10 -5.20 -0.52 -17.49
CA ARG A 10 -3.78 -0.33 -17.81
C ARG A 10 -3.44 -0.77 -19.24
N HIS A 11 -3.97 -1.91 -19.68
CA HIS A 11 -3.76 -2.39 -21.05
C HIS A 11 -4.43 -1.48 -22.09
N ARG A 12 -5.66 -0.99 -21.84
CA ARG A 12 -6.36 -0.02 -22.71
C ARG A 12 -5.67 1.34 -22.76
N GLN A 13 -5.18 1.82 -21.62
CA GLN A 13 -4.42 3.07 -21.52
C GLN A 13 -3.08 2.99 -22.25
N LEU A 14 -2.35 1.87 -22.14
CA LEU A 14 -1.13 1.60 -22.92
C LEU A 14 -1.39 1.57 -24.44
N LEU A 15 -2.61 1.24 -24.85
CA LEU A 15 -3.06 1.28 -26.26
C LEU A 15 -3.56 2.66 -26.70
N GLY A 16 -3.54 3.67 -25.81
CA GLY A 16 -3.99 5.03 -26.12
C GLY A 16 -5.52 5.18 -26.23
N GLU A 17 -6.30 4.23 -25.71
CA GLU A 17 -7.75 4.39 -25.64
C GLU A 17 -8.09 5.51 -24.65
N HIS A 18 -8.81 6.53 -25.12
CA HIS A 18 -9.37 7.58 -24.26
C HIS A 18 -10.56 7.00 -23.51
N LEU A 19 -10.28 6.50 -22.32
CA LEU A 19 -11.30 6.10 -21.36
C LEU A 19 -11.86 7.38 -20.75
N ASP A 20 -13.19 7.53 -20.69
CA ASP A 20 -13.81 8.58 -19.88
C ASP A 20 -13.29 8.38 -18.44
N ALA A 21 -12.31 9.19 -18.06
CA ALA A 21 -11.67 9.12 -16.77
C ALA A 21 -12.65 9.73 -15.78
N ASP A 22 -13.28 8.88 -14.96
CA ASP A 22 -13.95 9.35 -13.77
C ASP A 22 -12.86 9.71 -12.74
N PRO A 23 -12.66 11.00 -12.42
CA PRO A 23 -11.61 11.41 -11.51
C PRO A 23 -11.76 10.84 -10.09
N GLU A 24 -12.98 10.44 -9.72
CA GLU A 24 -13.24 9.76 -8.45
C GLU A 24 -12.73 8.30 -8.49
N TYR A 25 -12.94 7.62 -9.61
CA TYR A 25 -12.44 6.26 -9.83
C TYR A 25 -10.90 6.21 -9.84
N ASP A 26 -10.24 7.21 -10.45
CA ASP A 26 -8.78 7.34 -10.46
C ASP A 26 -8.21 7.42 -9.04
N ARG A 27 -8.76 8.31 -8.21
CA ARG A 27 -8.32 8.49 -6.82
C ARG A 27 -8.47 7.23 -5.98
N VAL A 28 -9.61 6.54 -6.08
CA VAL A 28 -9.84 5.29 -5.34
C VAL A 28 -8.85 4.21 -5.79
N TYR A 29 -8.52 4.15 -7.08
CA TYR A 29 -7.54 3.20 -7.59
C TYR A 29 -6.12 3.50 -7.10
N GLU A 30 -5.72 4.77 -7.09
CA GLU A 30 -4.44 5.24 -6.57
C GLU A 30 -4.30 4.94 -5.07
N GLU A 31 -5.31 5.28 -4.26
CA GLU A 31 -5.33 5.00 -2.82
C GLU A 31 -5.23 3.51 -2.51
N ALA A 32 -5.96 2.67 -3.25
CA ALA A 32 -5.88 1.21 -3.12
C ALA A 32 -4.49 0.68 -3.50
N GLY A 33 -3.86 1.25 -4.52
CA GLY A 33 -2.49 0.90 -4.92
C GLY A 33 -1.46 1.21 -3.84
N LEU A 34 -1.59 2.37 -3.18
CA LEU A 34 -0.76 2.76 -2.04
C LEU A 34 -0.98 1.84 -0.84
N ALA A 35 -2.24 1.54 -0.50
CA ALA A 35 -2.59 0.64 0.60
C ALA A 35 -2.00 -0.76 0.38
N MET A 36 -2.10 -1.29 -0.85
CA MET A 36 -1.52 -2.60 -1.23
C MET A 36 0.00 -2.61 -1.08
N THR A 37 0.66 -1.53 -1.51
CA THR A 37 2.12 -1.40 -1.42
C THR A 37 2.58 -1.37 0.05
N LEU A 38 1.88 -0.60 0.88
CA LEU A 38 2.14 -0.54 2.32
C LEU A 38 1.90 -1.89 3.01
N GLY A 39 0.74 -2.50 2.80
CA GLY A 39 0.36 -3.76 3.44
C GLY A 39 1.36 -4.87 3.14
N LYS A 40 1.79 -4.98 1.87
CA LYS A 40 2.83 -5.93 1.46
C LYS A 40 4.16 -5.67 2.16
N ALA A 41 4.61 -4.41 2.23
CA ALA A 41 5.89 -4.06 2.85
C ALA A 41 5.89 -4.35 4.37
N VAL A 42 4.76 -4.08 5.04
CA VAL A 42 4.55 -4.39 6.46
C VAL A 42 4.59 -5.90 6.69
N TYR A 43 3.82 -6.67 5.92
CA TYR A 43 3.78 -8.13 5.99
C TYR A 43 5.18 -8.74 5.80
N ASP A 44 5.86 -8.36 4.72
CA ASP A 44 7.17 -8.91 4.36
C ASP A 44 8.18 -8.64 5.48
N ARG A 45 8.21 -7.40 6.01
CA ARG A 45 9.14 -7.04 7.07
C ARG A 45 8.82 -7.73 8.39
N ARG A 46 7.54 -7.81 8.76
CA ARG A 46 7.11 -8.52 9.98
C ARG A 46 7.56 -9.98 9.93
N LYS A 47 7.40 -10.65 8.78
CA LYS A 47 7.87 -12.02 8.57
C LYS A 47 9.40 -12.14 8.63
N GLN A 48 10.15 -11.21 8.05
CA GLN A 48 11.62 -11.18 8.14
C GLN A 48 12.11 -11.05 9.58
N LEU A 49 11.40 -10.29 10.42
CA LEU A 49 11.70 -10.14 11.84
C LEU A 49 11.22 -11.32 12.70
N GLY A 50 10.55 -12.31 12.12
CA GLY A 50 10.01 -13.48 12.83
C GLY A 50 8.80 -13.18 13.72
N LEU A 51 8.06 -12.10 13.44
CA LEU A 51 6.94 -11.63 14.25
C LEU A 51 5.59 -12.19 13.75
N SER A 52 4.71 -12.57 14.69
CA SER A 52 3.29 -12.75 14.44
C SER A 52 2.57 -11.40 14.31
N GLU A 53 1.32 -11.37 13.80
CA GLU A 53 0.52 -10.13 13.83
C GLU A 53 0.33 -9.64 15.27
N ALA A 54 0.11 -10.56 16.22
CA ALA A 54 -0.03 -10.24 17.64
C ALA A 54 1.21 -9.56 18.22
N ASP A 55 2.41 -10.03 17.86
CA ASP A 55 3.67 -9.40 18.33
C ASP A 55 3.80 -7.96 17.79
N LEU A 56 3.39 -7.72 16.55
CA LEU A 56 3.41 -6.37 15.98
C LEU A 56 2.33 -5.47 16.59
N ALA A 57 1.13 -6.01 16.80
CA ALA A 57 0.02 -5.32 17.46
C ALA A 57 0.40 -4.89 18.88
N GLU A 58 1.04 -5.78 19.65
CA GLU A 58 1.56 -5.46 20.99
C GLU A 58 2.61 -4.34 20.93
N ARG A 59 3.59 -4.44 20.03
CA ARG A 59 4.62 -3.40 19.82
C ARG A 59 4.02 -2.05 19.44
N MET A 60 2.92 -2.08 18.69
CA MET A 60 2.23 -0.88 18.25
C MET A 60 1.22 -0.38 19.27
N HIS A 61 0.83 -1.15 20.29
CA HIS A 61 -0.28 -0.85 21.19
C HIS A 61 -1.61 -0.65 20.43
N VAL A 62 -1.95 -1.61 19.59
CA VAL A 62 -3.20 -1.67 18.78
C VAL A 62 -3.76 -3.09 18.83
N ASP A 63 -4.95 -3.29 18.27
CA ASP A 63 -5.55 -4.63 18.19
C ASP A 63 -4.95 -5.43 17.02
N VAL A 64 -5.04 -6.76 17.09
CA VAL A 64 -4.52 -7.65 16.03
C VAL A 64 -5.23 -7.39 14.70
N ASP A 65 -6.54 -7.11 14.75
CA ASP A 65 -7.37 -6.79 13.58
C ASP A 65 -6.89 -5.52 12.87
N ASP A 66 -6.30 -4.55 13.59
CA ASP A 66 -5.72 -3.35 12.96
C ASP A 66 -4.52 -3.73 12.08
N ILE A 67 -3.68 -4.66 12.54
CA ILE A 67 -2.53 -5.16 11.78
C ILE A 67 -3.00 -5.97 10.56
N GLU A 68 -4.00 -6.84 10.74
CA GLU A 68 -4.61 -7.59 9.63
C GLU A 68 -5.17 -6.64 8.57
N GLY A 69 -5.92 -5.60 8.98
CA GLY A 69 -6.50 -4.61 8.07
C GLY A 69 -5.45 -3.86 7.25
N ILE A 70 -4.32 -3.52 7.88
CA ILE A 70 -3.17 -2.90 7.20
C ILE A 70 -2.52 -3.86 6.21
N GLU A 71 -2.23 -5.10 6.60
CA GLU A 71 -1.55 -6.08 5.75
C GLU A 71 -2.41 -6.57 4.57
N THR A 72 -3.73 -6.56 4.74
CA THR A 72 -4.70 -6.90 3.69
C THR A 72 -5.12 -5.72 2.83
N ALA A 73 -4.59 -4.52 3.12
CA ALA A 73 -4.88 -3.29 2.39
C ALA A 73 -6.38 -2.93 2.36
N THR A 74 -7.07 -3.10 3.51
CA THR A 74 -8.49 -2.74 3.65
C THR A 74 -8.70 -1.23 3.43
N GLU A 75 -7.79 -0.41 3.95
CA GLU A 75 -7.76 1.03 3.74
C GLU A 75 -6.31 1.55 3.84
N LEU A 76 -6.06 2.77 3.33
CA LEU A 76 -4.78 3.44 3.52
C LEU A 76 -4.77 4.10 4.90
N PRO A 77 -3.91 3.67 5.84
CA PRO A 77 -3.88 4.24 7.18
C PRO A 77 -3.29 5.66 7.19
N PRO A 78 -3.63 6.47 8.22
CA PRO A 78 -3.08 7.81 8.36
C PRO A 78 -1.54 7.84 8.45
N ILE A 79 -0.93 8.93 7.98
CA ILE A 79 0.54 9.10 8.00
C ILE A 79 1.18 8.87 9.38
N ALA A 80 0.47 9.23 10.46
CA ALA A 80 0.94 8.99 11.83
C ALA A 80 1.06 7.49 12.18
N VAL A 81 0.17 6.66 11.63
CA VAL A 81 0.22 5.19 11.77
C VAL A 81 1.37 4.63 10.94
N ILE A 82 1.56 5.11 9.71
CA ILE A 82 2.71 4.73 8.85
C ILE A 82 4.04 5.02 9.55
N MET A 83 4.19 6.19 10.18
CA MET A 83 5.39 6.52 10.96
C MET A 83 5.59 5.63 12.19
N ARG A 84 4.51 5.17 12.84
CA ARG A 84 4.58 4.20 13.95
C ARG A 84 5.00 2.82 13.46
N LEU A 85 4.44 2.34 12.35
CA LEU A 85 4.84 1.11 11.68
C LEU A 85 6.33 1.14 11.34
N ALA A 86 6.80 2.23 10.76
CA ALA A 86 8.20 2.39 10.38
C ALA A 86 9.15 2.19 11.58
N ARG A 87 8.81 2.78 12.74
CA ARG A 87 9.56 2.58 13.98
C ARG A 87 9.45 1.16 14.55
N ALA A 88 8.25 0.56 14.51
CA ALA A 88 8.00 -0.77 15.08
C ALA A 88 8.68 -1.89 14.29
N LEU A 89 8.86 -1.69 12.99
CA LEU A 89 9.40 -2.66 12.03
C LEU A 89 10.81 -2.33 11.55
N ASP A 90 11.42 -1.27 12.07
CA ASP A 90 12.73 -0.79 11.64
C ASP A 90 12.78 -0.62 10.11
N LEU A 91 11.83 0.15 9.58
CA LEU A 91 11.70 0.52 8.17
C LEU A 91 12.05 1.99 7.97
N THR A 92 12.55 2.31 6.80
CA THR A 92 12.57 3.69 6.29
C THR A 92 11.41 3.88 5.32
N VAL A 93 10.71 5.00 5.46
CA VAL A 93 9.59 5.39 4.60
C VAL A 93 9.95 6.71 3.94
N ASP A 94 10.03 6.70 2.62
CA ASP A 94 10.28 7.87 1.79
C ASP A 94 9.00 8.25 1.06
N VAL A 95 8.47 9.44 1.37
CA VAL A 95 7.29 10.01 0.73
C VAL A 95 7.72 11.16 -0.16
N HIS A 96 7.48 11.04 -1.46
CA HIS A 96 7.82 12.07 -2.43
C HIS A 96 6.54 12.74 -2.92
N LEU A 97 6.41 14.05 -2.64
CA LEU A 97 5.32 14.90 -3.12
C LEU A 97 5.85 15.80 -4.23
N ALA A 98 5.47 15.54 -5.48
CA ALA A 98 5.88 16.34 -6.63
C ALA A 98 4.65 16.97 -7.31
N GLY A 99 4.74 18.25 -7.67
CA GLY A 99 3.64 18.96 -8.32
C GLY A 99 3.51 18.54 -9.78
N GLY A 100 2.41 17.85 -10.12
CA GLY A 100 2.10 17.40 -11.48
C GLY A 100 2.43 15.94 -11.78
N ASP A 101 3.07 15.22 -10.85
CA ASP A 101 3.38 13.79 -10.94
C ASP A 101 2.57 12.99 -9.92
N GLU A 102 2.47 11.67 -10.14
CA GLU A 102 1.80 10.74 -9.23
C GLU A 102 2.59 10.62 -7.91
N PRO A 103 1.96 10.79 -6.73
CA PRO A 103 2.64 10.69 -5.46
C PRO A 103 3.21 9.28 -5.27
N THR A 104 4.50 9.17 -4.96
CA THR A 104 5.16 7.87 -4.75
C THR A 104 5.49 7.65 -3.29
N VAL A 105 5.16 6.47 -2.77
CA VAL A 105 5.58 6.00 -1.45
C VAL A 105 6.53 4.83 -1.63
N THR A 106 7.75 4.99 -1.12
CA THR A 106 8.76 3.93 -1.12
C THR A 106 8.98 3.46 0.32
N ILE A 107 8.89 2.15 0.55
CA ILE A 107 9.13 1.55 1.86
C ILE A 107 10.30 0.59 1.70
N VAL A 108 11.38 0.86 2.43
CA VAL A 108 12.60 0.06 2.37
C VAL A 108 12.97 -0.44 3.75
N ALA A 109 13.29 -1.73 3.83
CA ALA A 109 13.96 -2.29 4.99
C ALA A 109 15.46 -1.98 4.89
N PRO A 110 16.15 -1.70 6.01
CA PRO A 110 17.60 -1.57 6.01
C PRO A 110 18.24 -2.88 5.52
N ALA A 111 19.32 -2.75 4.75
CA ALA A 111 20.13 -3.89 4.37
C ALA A 111 20.76 -4.50 5.63
N ALA A 112 20.60 -5.81 5.80
CA ALA A 112 21.15 -6.59 6.91
C ALA A 112 22.69 -6.57 6.92
#